data_AF-A0A7R9DE56-F1
#
_entry.id   AF-A0A7R9DE56-F1
#
_cell.length_a   1.000
_cell.length_b   1.000
_cell.length_c   1.000
_cell.angle_alpha   90.00
_cell.angle_beta   90.00
_cell.angle_gamma   90.00
#
_symmetry.space_group_name_H-M   'P 1'
#
loop_
_entity.id
_entity.type
_entity.pdbx_description
1 polymer ?
#
loop_
_entity_poly.entity_id
_entity_poly.type
_entity_poly.pdbx_seq_one_letter_code
_entity_poly.pdbx_strand_id
1 'polypeptide(L)'
;MKRSVYDVLCQEPASTEKLEPDVSPDGRTTNVEEREKEYDVEIFDDTDFYHQLLRELIERKSTDITDPILLGKQWVELQKLRSKMKRKVDTRATKGRKIRYVVHPKLVNFMAPIPQNVYTEESKNELFSSLFGKRGC
;
A
#
# COMPACT_ATOMS: atom_id res chain seq x y z
N MET A 1 -19.21 2.27 -13.02
CA MET A 1 -18.52 1.06 -13.54
C MET A 1 -17.02 1.29 -13.46
N LYS A 2 -16.25 0.38 -12.85
CA LYS A 2 -14.78 0.46 -12.85
C LYS A 2 -14.27 -0.34 -14.05
N ARG A 3 -13.69 0.33 -15.05
CA ARG A 3 -13.09 -0.34 -16.21
C ARG A 3 -11.81 -1.06 -15.82
N SER A 4 -11.53 -2.19 -16.47
CA SER A 4 -10.25 -2.88 -16.33
C SER A 4 -9.11 -2.01 -16.87
N VAL A 5 -7.90 -2.21 -16.35
CA VAL A 5 -6.70 -1.56 -16.87
C VAL A 5 -6.08 -2.55 -17.87
N TYR A 6 -6.00 -2.16 -19.13
CA TYR A 6 -5.42 -2.95 -20.22
C TYR A 6 -4.13 -2.30 -20.72
N ASP A 7 -3.16 -3.13 -21.07
CA ASP A 7 -1.94 -2.74 -21.78
C ASP A 7 -2.10 -3.16 -23.25
N VAL A 8 -2.13 -2.18 -24.16
CA VAL A 8 -2.25 -2.45 -25.60
C VAL A 8 -0.89 -2.84 -26.15
N LEU A 9 -0.75 -4.10 -26.57
CA LEU A 9 0.47 -4.59 -27.22
C LEU A 9 0.66 -3.90 -28.58
N CYS A 10 1.89 -3.53 -28.91
CA CYS A 10 2.30 -2.87 -30.16
C CYS A 10 1.92 -1.39 -30.34
N GLN A 11 1.32 -0.72 -29.34
CA GLN A 11 1.29 0.74 -29.31
C GLN A 11 2.62 1.26 -28.73
N GLU A 12 3.30 2.15 -29.46
CA GLU A 12 4.36 2.94 -28.84
C GLU A 12 3.73 3.79 -27.74
N PRO A 13 4.29 3.83 -26.52
CA PRO A 13 3.72 4.66 -25.46
C PRO A 13 3.74 6.09 -25.96
N ALA A 14 2.56 6.70 -26.12
CA ALA A 14 2.43 8.12 -26.41
C ALA A 14 3.43 8.86 -25.52
N SER A 15 4.33 9.61 -26.14
CA SER A 15 5.44 10.30 -25.47
C SER A 15 4.89 11.09 -24.30
N THR A 16 4.99 10.51 -23.11
CA THR A 16 4.80 11.22 -21.85
C THR A 16 5.94 12.22 -21.77
N GLU A 17 5.69 13.43 -22.25
CA GLU A 17 6.48 14.59 -21.85
C GLU A 17 6.50 14.59 -20.32
N LYS A 18 7.69 14.43 -19.78
CA LYS A 18 7.92 14.50 -18.34
C LYS A 18 7.73 15.95 -17.93
N LEU A 19 6.52 16.32 -17.53
CA LEU A 19 6.29 17.54 -16.78
C LEU A 19 6.72 17.29 -15.34
N GLU A 20 7.76 18.02 -14.93
CA GLU A 20 8.30 18.05 -13.57
C GLU A 20 7.19 18.36 -12.55
N PRO A 21 7.18 17.71 -11.38
CA PRO A 21 6.18 17.98 -10.35
C PRO A 21 6.43 19.35 -9.71
N ASP A 22 5.48 20.28 -9.89
CA ASP A 22 5.45 21.55 -9.17
C ASP A 22 5.16 21.31 -7.67
N VAL A 23 6.05 21.77 -6.80
CA VAL A 23 5.97 21.54 -5.35
C VAL A 23 5.17 22.68 -4.72
N SER A 24 3.91 22.41 -4.41
CA SER A 24 3.12 23.23 -3.47
C SER A 24 3.34 22.80 -2.01
N PRO A 25 3.30 23.72 -1.02
CA PRO A 25 3.90 23.53 0.30
C PRO A 25 3.09 22.65 1.28
N ASP A 26 1.86 22.27 0.92
CA ASP A 26 1.00 21.45 1.78
C ASP A 26 1.03 19.99 1.33
N GLY A 27 1.88 19.18 1.97
CA GLY A 27 2.21 17.79 1.66
C GLY A 27 1.04 16.78 1.68
N ARG A 28 0.09 16.94 0.75
CA ARG A 28 -0.99 15.99 0.46
C ARG A 28 -0.83 15.48 -0.98
N THR A 29 -0.24 14.30 -1.15
CA THR A 29 -0.23 13.62 -2.46
C THR A 29 -1.61 13.01 -2.74
N THR A 30 -2.50 13.78 -3.34
CA THR A 30 -3.68 13.25 -4.03
C THR A 30 -3.32 12.97 -5.48
N ASN A 31 -2.68 11.83 -5.76
CA ASN A 31 -2.65 11.26 -7.11
C ASN A 31 -4.00 10.59 -7.41
N VAL A 32 -5.06 11.38 -7.45
CA VAL A 32 -6.42 10.93 -7.78
C VAL A 32 -7.10 12.01 -8.63
N GLU A 33 -6.48 12.38 -9.74
CA GLU A 33 -7.16 13.10 -10.83
C GLU A 33 -6.72 12.41 -12.12
N GLU A 34 -7.58 11.47 -12.56
CA GLU A 34 -8.36 11.69 -13.78
C GLU A 34 -7.50 11.57 -15.04
N ARG A 35 -6.97 10.36 -15.26
CA ARG A 35 -6.84 9.91 -16.65
C ARG A 35 -8.24 9.62 -17.12
N GLU A 36 -8.94 10.62 -17.63
CA GLU A 36 -9.97 10.39 -18.64
C GLU A 36 -9.27 9.67 -19.79
N LYS A 37 -9.26 8.34 -19.71
CA LYS A 37 -8.68 7.49 -20.73
C LYS A 37 -9.54 7.68 -21.97
N GLU A 38 -8.96 8.35 -22.95
CA GLU A 38 -9.44 8.45 -24.33
C GLU A 38 -10.11 7.14 -24.74
N TYR A 39 -11.40 7.23 -25.09
CA TYR A 39 -12.17 6.07 -25.49
C TYR A 39 -11.74 5.68 -26.90
N ASP A 40 -10.93 4.64 -27.00
CA ASP A 40 -10.58 4.03 -28.28
C ASP A 40 -11.79 3.22 -28.78
N VAL A 41 -12.34 3.64 -29.92
CA VAL A 41 -13.53 3.02 -30.53
C VAL A 41 -13.23 1.60 -31.02
N GLU A 42 -11.96 1.27 -31.26
CA GLU A 42 -11.54 -0.07 -31.68
C GLU A 42 -11.39 -1.05 -30.50
N ILE A 43 -11.38 -0.54 -29.25
CA ILE A 43 -11.20 -1.36 -28.04
C ILE A 43 -12.53 -1.49 -27.29
N PHE A 44 -13.03 -2.72 -27.19
CA PHE A 44 -14.26 -3.04 -26.47
C PHE A 44 -13.95 -3.69 -25.11
N ASP A 45 -14.58 -3.21 -24.03
CA ASP A 45 -14.45 -3.78 -22.68
C ASP A 45 -15.46 -4.95 -22.50
N ASP A 46 -15.05 -6.16 -22.89
CA ASP A 46 -15.85 -7.39 -22.79
C ASP A 46 -15.64 -8.15 -21.47
N THR A 47 -15.00 -7.53 -20.47
CA THR A 47 -14.61 -8.17 -19.20
C THR A 47 -15.76 -8.92 -18.54
N ASP A 48 -16.95 -8.31 -18.47
CA ASP A 48 -18.12 -8.91 -17.84
C ASP A 48 -18.68 -10.10 -18.64
N PHE A 49 -18.61 -10.02 -19.99
CA PHE A 49 -19.03 -11.10 -20.89
C PHE A 49 -18.06 -12.29 -20.82
N TYR A 50 -16.75 -12.03 -20.83
CA TYR A 50 -15.73 -13.05 -20.61
C TYR A 50 -15.94 -13.79 -19.27
N HIS A 51 -16.21 -13.05 -18.20
CA HIS A 51 -16.50 -13.65 -16.90
C HIS A 51 -17.76 -14.54 -16.90
N GLN A 52 -18.79 -14.18 -17.68
CA GLN A 52 -19.98 -15.00 -17.83
C GLN A 52 -19.67 -16.32 -18.55
N LEU A 53 -18.95 -16.27 -19.67
CA LEU A 53 -18.53 -17.48 -20.42
C LEU A 53 -17.61 -18.37 -19.58
N LEU A 54 -16.68 -17.78 -18.83
CA LEU A 54 -15.79 -18.53 -17.96
C LEU A 54 -16.56 -19.24 -16.84
N ARG A 55 -17.56 -18.59 -16.25
CA ARG A 55 -18.45 -19.22 -15.26
C ARG A 55 -19.19 -20.40 -15.86
N GLU A 56 -19.79 -20.23 -17.03
CA GLU A 56 -20.52 -21.29 -17.73
C GLU A 56 -19.61 -22.48 -18.07
N LEU A 57 -18.39 -22.22 -18.54
CA LEU A 57 -17.40 -23.27 -18.83
C LEU A 57 -17.00 -24.05 -17.58
N ILE A 58 -16.75 -23.35 -16.47
CA ILE A 58 -16.41 -23.98 -15.18
C ILE A 58 -17.61 -24.81 -14.69
N GLU A 59 -18.81 -24.28 -14.78
CA GLU A 59 -20.04 -24.96 -14.36
C GLU A 59 -20.23 -26.27 -15.14
N ARG A 60 -20.17 -26.23 -16.48
CA ARG A 60 -20.23 -27.42 -17.35
C ARG A 60 -19.14 -28.44 -17.04
N LYS A 61 -17.89 -28.02 -16.82
CA LYS A 61 -16.79 -28.94 -16.47
C LYS A 61 -16.93 -29.51 -15.05
N SER A 62 -17.54 -28.77 -14.15
CA SER A 62 -17.74 -29.21 -12.76
C SER A 62 -18.91 -30.18 -12.61
N THR A 63 -19.93 -30.11 -13.47
CA THR A 63 -21.06 -31.06 -13.47
C THR A 63 -20.67 -32.47 -13.91
N ASP A 64 -19.60 -32.61 -14.69
CA ASP A 64 -19.07 -33.91 -15.13
C ASP A 64 -18.32 -34.66 -14.01
N ILE A 65 -18.00 -33.99 -12.90
CA ILE A 65 -17.27 -34.57 -11.76
C ILE A 65 -18.29 -35.10 -10.74
N THR A 66 -18.69 -36.36 -10.90
CA THR A 66 -19.64 -37.04 -9.98
C THR A 66 -19.00 -37.57 -8.69
N ASP A 67 -17.67 -37.58 -8.60
CA ASP A 67 -16.94 -38.17 -7.47
C ASP A 67 -16.79 -37.19 -6.28
N PRO A 68 -17.38 -37.49 -5.10
CA PRO A 68 -17.38 -36.58 -3.94
C PRO A 68 -15.98 -36.23 -3.43
N ILE A 69 -15.03 -37.16 -3.60
CA ILE A 69 -13.63 -37.02 -3.15
C ILE A 69 -12.87 -36.03 -4.03
N LEU A 70 -13.12 -36.01 -5.35
CA LEU A 70 -12.46 -35.09 -6.27
C LEU A 70 -12.98 -33.66 -6.09
N LEU A 71 -14.29 -33.52 -5.88
CA LEU A 71 -14.92 -32.23 -5.60
C LEU A 71 -14.37 -31.59 -4.30
N GLY A 72 -14.19 -32.40 -3.25
CA GLY A 72 -13.57 -31.94 -2.00
C GLY A 72 -12.13 -31.44 -2.18
N LYS A 73 -11.33 -32.13 -2.99
CA LYS A 73 -9.94 -31.71 -3.30
C LYS A 73 -9.91 -30.39 -4.07
N GLN A 74 -10.74 -30.24 -5.09
CA GLN A 74 -10.84 -29.00 -5.88
C GLN A 74 -11.32 -27.83 -5.01
N TRP A 75 -12.28 -28.06 -4.11
CA TRP A 75 -12.76 -27.01 -3.20
C TRP A 75 -11.68 -26.55 -2.23
N VAL A 76 -10.88 -27.46 -1.68
CA VAL A 76 -9.72 -27.13 -0.84
C VAL A 76 -8.66 -26.34 -1.62
N GLU A 77 -8.42 -26.69 -2.88
CA GLU A 77 -7.48 -25.98 -3.74
C GLU A 77 -7.96 -24.55 -4.06
N LEU A 78 -9.25 -24.39 -4.37
CA LEU A 78 -9.88 -23.08 -4.54
C LEU A 78 -9.79 -22.22 -3.26
N GLN A 79 -9.97 -22.82 -2.08
CA GLN A 79 -9.79 -22.11 -0.81
C GLN A 79 -8.34 -21.66 -0.58
N LYS A 80 -7.36 -22.47 -0.99
CA LYS A 80 -5.93 -22.08 -0.95
C LYS A 80 -5.64 -20.92 -1.89
N LEU A 81 -6.19 -20.94 -3.11
CA LEU A 81 -6.05 -19.84 -4.08
C LEU A 81 -6.67 -18.54 -3.54
N ARG A 82 -7.87 -18.60 -2.96
CA ARG A 82 -8.53 -17.45 -2.31
C ARG A 82 -7.76 -16.91 -1.11
N SER A 83 -7.12 -17.78 -0.33
CA SER A 83 -6.31 -17.38 0.83
C SER A 83 -5.07 -16.59 0.42
N LYS A 84 -4.48 -16.88 -0.75
CA LYS A 84 -3.36 -16.11 -1.33
C LYS A 84 -3.79 -14.73 -1.84
N MET A 85 -5.08 -14.52 -2.09
CA MET A 85 -5.65 -13.24 -2.51
C MET A 85 -5.95 -12.29 -1.33
N LYS A 86 -5.74 -12.74 -0.08
CA LYS A 86 -5.88 -11.86 1.09
C LYS A 86 -4.81 -10.76 1.02
N ARG A 87 -5.27 -9.51 1.04
CA ARG A 87 -4.41 -8.32 1.01
C ARG A 87 -3.36 -8.44 2.11
N LYS A 88 -2.08 -8.23 1.78
CA LYS A 88 -0.99 -8.22 2.76
C LYS A 88 -1.21 -7.04 3.71
N VAL A 89 -1.77 -7.30 4.88
CA VAL A 89 -2.00 -6.28 5.92
C VAL A 89 -0.84 -6.33 6.91
N ASP A 90 -0.20 -5.18 7.14
CA ASP A 90 0.81 -5.02 8.18
C ASP A 90 0.14 -5.15 9.56
N THR A 91 0.22 -6.32 10.18
CA THR A 91 -0.38 -6.60 11.48
C THR A 91 0.30 -5.82 12.61
N ARG A 92 1.59 -5.44 12.46
CA ARG A 92 2.30 -4.58 13.41
C ARG A 92 1.83 -3.14 13.36
N ALA A 93 1.18 -2.73 12.27
CA ALA A 93 0.58 -1.42 12.14
C ALA A 93 -0.74 -1.27 12.92
N THR A 94 -1.28 -2.36 13.47
CA THR A 94 -2.49 -2.35 14.29
C THR A 94 -2.17 -2.15 15.77
N LYS A 95 -3.06 -1.46 16.49
CA LYS A 95 -2.98 -1.25 17.95
C LYS A 95 -1.66 -0.64 18.44
N GLY A 96 -1.10 0.33 17.69
CA GLY A 96 0.02 1.16 18.16
C GLY A 96 1.37 0.45 18.32
N ARG A 97 1.54 -0.79 17.81
CA ARG A 97 2.82 -1.53 17.90
C ARG A 97 3.93 -0.96 17.00
N LYS A 98 3.57 -0.04 16.10
CA LYS A 98 4.48 0.68 15.21
C LYS A 98 4.33 2.18 15.48
N ILE A 99 5.45 2.84 15.81
CA ILE A 99 5.49 4.29 16.01
C ILE A 99 5.17 4.97 14.67
N ARG A 100 4.22 5.91 14.70
CA ARG A 100 3.89 6.76 13.56
C ARG A 100 4.16 8.21 13.95
N TYR A 101 4.99 8.88 13.16
CA TYR A 101 5.28 10.29 13.34
C TYR A 101 4.15 11.13 12.74
N VAL A 102 3.05 11.24 13.48
CA VAL A 102 1.88 12.05 13.10
C VAL A 102 1.62 13.06 14.21
N VAL A 103 1.50 14.33 13.84
CA VAL A 103 1.20 15.41 14.79
C VAL A 103 -0.24 15.27 15.26
N HIS A 104 -0.47 15.25 16.57
CA HIS A 104 -1.81 15.16 17.14
C HIS A 104 -2.25 16.54 17.64
N PRO A 105 -3.27 17.19 17.03
CA PRO A 105 -3.55 18.61 17.26
C PRO A 105 -3.93 18.92 18.71
N LYS A 106 -4.55 17.98 19.42
CA LYS A 106 -4.89 18.13 20.85
C LYS A 106 -3.69 18.11 21.79
N LEU A 107 -2.55 17.57 21.34
CA LEU A 107 -1.31 17.46 22.12
C LEU A 107 -0.31 18.58 21.77
N VAL A 108 -0.59 19.37 20.73
CA VAL A 108 0.24 20.52 20.36
C VAL A 108 0.09 21.60 21.43
N ASN A 109 1.21 22.20 21.85
CA ASN A 109 1.28 23.26 22.86
C ASN A 109 0.64 22.88 24.21
N PHE A 110 0.64 21.59 24.57
CA PHE A 110 0.03 21.12 25.82
C PHE A 110 0.70 21.72 27.07
N MET A 111 2.03 21.94 27.03
CA MET A 111 2.80 22.57 28.09
C MET A 111 3.91 23.44 27.50
N ALA A 112 4.22 24.56 28.16
CA ALA A 112 5.40 25.34 27.86
C ALA A 112 6.66 24.67 28.46
N PRO A 113 7.82 24.76 27.80
CA PRO A 113 9.06 24.23 28.34
C PRO A 113 9.46 25.00 29.61
N ILE A 114 9.59 24.29 30.72
CA ILE A 114 10.07 24.86 31.99
C ILE A 114 11.55 24.47 32.13
N PRO A 115 12.50 25.42 32.02
CA PRO A 115 13.90 25.12 32.16
C PRO A 115 14.19 24.75 33.61
N GLN A 116 14.32 23.45 33.89
CA GLN A 116 14.85 22.94 35.15
C GLN A 116 16.28 22.50 34.92
N ASN A 117 17.19 23.47 34.84
CA ASN A 117 18.60 23.16 34.70
C ASN A 117 19.41 23.77 35.85
N VAL A 118 19.97 22.89 36.68
CA VAL A 118 20.85 23.25 37.80
C VAL A 118 22.31 23.32 37.34
N TYR A 119 22.65 22.65 36.24
CA TYR A 119 24.02 22.54 35.73
C TYR A 119 24.23 23.39 34.48
N THR A 120 25.40 24.02 34.36
CA THR A 120 25.79 24.66 33.11
C THR A 120 26.05 23.61 32.02
N GLU A 121 25.92 24.01 30.76
CA GLU A 121 26.13 23.08 29.63
C GLU A 121 27.58 22.57 29.58
N GLU A 122 28.54 23.37 30.03
CA GLU A 122 29.95 23.00 30.15
C GLU A 122 30.14 21.85 31.15
N SER A 123 29.53 21.95 32.34
CA SER A 123 29.60 20.90 33.36
C SER A 123 28.94 19.59 32.90
N LYS A 124 27.85 19.68 32.14
CA LYS A 124 27.21 18.50 31.54
C LYS A 124 28.13 17.83 30.53
N ASN A 125 28.71 18.60 29.62
CA ASN A 125 29.61 18.09 28.59
C ASN A 125 30.85 17.43 29.21
N GLU A 126 31.44 18.04 30.23
CA GLU A 126 32.55 17.45 30.98
C GLU A 126 32.15 16.12 31.64
N LEU A 127 31.01 16.10 32.34
CA LEU A 127 30.48 14.90 32.98
C LEU A 127 30.25 13.76 31.96
N PHE A 128 29.53 14.03 30.86
CA PHE A 128 29.25 13.01 29.83
C PHE A 128 30.52 12.54 29.12
N SER A 129 31.50 13.42 28.96
CA SER A 129 32.80 13.06 28.36
C SER A 129 33.66 12.17 29.26
N SER A 130 33.44 12.19 30.58
CA SER A 130 34.20 11.38 31.55
C SER A 130 33.50 10.08 31.97
N LEU A 131 32.21 9.92 31.64
CA LEU A 131 31.33 8.86 32.17
C LEU A 131 31.85 7.42 31.93
N PHE A 132 32.50 7.17 30.78
CA PHE A 132 33.01 5.84 30.41
C PHE A 132 34.47 5.82 29.95
N GLY A 133 35.27 6.77 30.44
CA GLY A 133 36.72 6.76 30.29
C GLY A 133 37.27 7.57 29.11
N LYS A 134 38.39 8.22 29.36
CA LYS A 134 39.20 8.97 28.39
C LYS A 134 39.65 8.05 27.25
N ARG A 135 39.71 8.60 26.04
CA ARG A 135 40.49 8.06 24.90
C ARG A 135 41.78 7.43 25.44
N GLY A 136 41.96 6.15 25.11
CA GLY A 136 43.13 5.38 25.48
C GLY A 136 44.42 6.17 25.20
N CYS A 137 45.36 5.96 26.11
CA CYS A 137 46.79 6.06 25.83
C CYS A 137 47.15 5.45 24.47
#